data_AF-A0A3B8R7H1-F1
#
_entry.id   AF-A0A3B8R7H1-F1
#
_cell.length_a   1.000
_cell.length_b   1.000
_cell.length_c   1.000
_cell.angle_alpha   90.00
_cell.angle_beta   90.00
_cell.angle_gamma   90.00
#
_symmetry.space_group_name_H-M   'P 1'
#
loop_
_entity.id
_entity.type
_entity.pdbx_description
1 polymer ?
#
loop_
_entity_poly.entity_id
_entity_poly.type
_entity_poly.pdbx_seq_one_letter_code
_entity_poly.pdbx_strand_id
1 'polypeptide(L)'
;MRTAIYISILWLCAALLTGCADSRTDEPDLIPSGKATFSIDTAPIIDGSVTSRAEVSDEKTLKGLWFVLTDSRGNVLSPHYSQVSPDFKEVTIEGLAYGDYTIAFLATTSEKYNGEIVTPATASSPWLDSCDEGKALDGEFYYKKLNFSIGKSQEGFSRQVNLELCVAKIAVSLQMLSEYLRRFVVSASITLDDGCTVPAALTPQGLTVGSTGITAHDITETMSLCTLAPDGPLSGYVEVKSRRDDGSEFLYRYRFEYCQAEAGKVAHITLDYRHPDIDDGTIVVRDCDYSKFDTDTMFLADEPREVFYDASRRSFRVNAPLQASITSSHRLGIKFFAPATLKNVTVKCRFNSISHEFVELARIETIYPFMEAEFDIPAVERECTFVTTSGRRIRVPAQSSLSPSDVTLRIETDDPFMAKIAEIDSRWYIRFSPYSADNGHAYWRHMDPLLCRHGVALALNMAYMFSSDYFNTALDEYDGILVDNAHNPINLDALRTHIRNHGGLVLGRVVGVGGLGGGTTYGLADYCYKGVYFDATPAGSNPHNYPRQAMFHEYGHCLGYNHSSNMTYGDKWTVLCAKVFVEMGAAGKLPVNSRLEVESLPL
;
A
#
# COMPACT_ATOMS: atom_id res chain seq x y z
N MET A 1 -83.95 77.82 32.83
CA MET A 1 -84.22 76.69 33.75
C MET A 1 -83.28 75.56 33.33
N ARG A 2 -82.16 75.36 34.03
CA ARG A 2 -81.97 74.56 35.27
C ARG A 2 -81.65 73.09 34.96
N THR A 3 -80.43 72.67 35.36
CA THR A 3 -80.01 71.34 35.93
C THR A 3 -80.15 70.07 35.05
N ALA A 4 -79.32 69.02 35.10
CA ALA A 4 -78.04 68.67 35.77
C ALA A 4 -77.62 67.22 35.37
N ILE A 5 -76.37 66.80 35.71
CA ILE A 5 -75.91 65.43 36.10
C ILE A 5 -75.73 64.36 34.97
N TYR A 6 -74.69 63.51 34.82
CA TYR A 6 -73.34 63.25 35.40
C TYR A 6 -72.62 62.14 34.53
N ILE A 7 -71.25 62.12 34.46
CA ILE A 7 -70.29 60.94 34.41
C ILE A 7 -70.43 59.90 33.26
N SER A 8 -69.44 59.37 32.51
CA SER A 8 -67.96 59.35 32.55
C SER A 8 -67.33 58.72 31.26
N ILE A 9 -66.20 59.30 30.81
CA ILE A 9 -64.91 58.73 30.29
C ILE A 9 -64.88 57.72 29.10
N LEU A 10 -64.24 58.10 27.97
CA LEU A 10 -62.95 57.60 27.38
C LEU A 10 -62.81 57.87 25.85
N TRP A 11 -61.96 58.86 25.51
CA TRP A 11 -60.83 58.84 24.55
C TRP A 11 -61.02 58.23 23.14
N LEU A 12 -61.09 58.94 22.00
CA LEU A 12 -60.35 60.06 21.36
C LEU A 12 -59.21 59.63 20.41
N CYS A 13 -59.47 59.92 19.12
CA CYS A 13 -58.61 59.88 17.95
C CYS A 13 -57.72 61.14 17.81
N ALA A 14 -56.64 61.07 17.01
CA ALA A 14 -56.02 62.12 16.16
C ALA A 14 -54.55 61.74 15.87
N ALA A 15 -53.82 62.18 14.84
CA ALA A 15 -54.07 62.83 13.54
C ALA A 15 -52.71 62.93 12.77
N LEU A 16 -52.83 63.20 11.47
CA LEU A 16 -51.93 63.60 10.37
C LEU A 16 -50.55 64.32 10.62
N LEU A 17 -49.57 63.90 9.80
CA LEU A 17 -48.57 64.62 8.94
C LEU A 17 -47.51 65.63 9.48
N THR A 18 -46.33 65.54 8.83
CA THR A 18 -45.19 66.47 8.61
C THR A 18 -43.97 66.48 9.56
N GLY A 19 -42.78 66.44 8.95
CA GLY A 19 -41.63 67.28 9.32
C GLY A 19 -40.43 66.62 9.99
N CYS A 20 -39.33 66.42 9.23
CA CYS A 20 -38.02 65.93 9.68
C CYS A 20 -37.31 66.88 10.65
N ALA A 21 -36.74 66.35 11.73
CA ALA A 21 -35.35 66.58 12.14
C ALA A 21 -34.98 65.61 13.28
N ASP A 22 -33.92 64.85 13.03
CA ASP A 22 -33.08 64.05 13.94
C ASP A 22 -33.51 63.90 15.40
N SER A 23 -33.84 62.66 15.75
CA SER A 23 -33.16 62.01 16.87
C SER A 23 -32.56 60.71 16.36
N ARG A 24 -31.50 60.85 15.55
CA ARG A 24 -30.38 59.92 15.60
C ARG A 24 -29.89 59.96 17.05
N THR A 25 -30.49 59.14 17.92
CA THR A 25 -29.77 58.68 19.09
C THR A 25 -28.66 57.82 18.51
N ASP A 26 -27.51 58.47 18.26
CA ASP A 26 -26.22 57.82 18.22
C ASP A 26 -26.10 57.06 19.56
N GLU A 27 -26.66 55.85 19.60
CA GLU A 27 -26.01 54.79 20.34
C GLU A 27 -24.58 54.75 19.79
N PRO A 28 -23.55 54.78 20.64
CA PRO A 28 -22.19 54.73 20.15
C PRO A 28 -22.10 53.56 19.19
N ASP A 29 -21.55 53.78 17.98
CA ASP A 29 -21.23 52.72 17.02
C ASP A 29 -20.44 51.66 17.79
N LEU A 30 -21.14 50.66 18.30
CA LEU A 30 -20.57 49.55 19.06
C LEU A 30 -19.74 48.82 18.02
N ILE A 31 -18.42 49.06 18.05
CA ILE A 31 -17.47 48.41 17.18
C ILE A 31 -17.79 46.91 17.24
N PRO A 32 -18.18 46.28 16.13
CA PRO A 32 -18.54 44.87 16.14
C PRO A 32 -17.38 44.05 16.74
N SER A 33 -17.63 43.40 17.87
CA SER A 33 -16.66 42.57 18.59
C SER A 33 -17.20 41.17 18.88
N GLY A 34 -18.40 40.83 18.42
CA GLY A 34 -18.98 39.51 18.60
C GLY A 34 -18.11 38.43 17.97
N LYS A 35 -17.97 37.31 18.69
CA LYS A 35 -17.18 36.14 18.28
C LYS A 35 -18.08 34.90 18.23
N ALA A 36 -17.96 34.12 17.17
CA ALA A 36 -18.63 32.82 17.03
C ALA A 36 -17.60 31.74 16.69
N THR A 37 -17.57 30.67 17.49
CA THR A 37 -16.71 29.51 17.28
C THR A 37 -17.57 28.26 17.07
N PHE A 38 -17.23 27.47 16.07
CA PHE A 38 -17.93 26.25 15.71
C PHE A 38 -16.97 25.07 15.73
N SER A 39 -17.22 24.08 16.58
CA SER A 39 -16.47 22.82 16.58
C SER A 39 -17.15 21.84 15.64
N ILE A 40 -16.41 21.33 14.66
CA ILE A 40 -16.92 20.56 13.53
C ILE A 40 -16.65 19.07 13.74
N ASP A 41 -17.68 18.27 13.50
CA ASP A 41 -17.64 16.82 13.47
C ASP A 41 -18.52 16.29 12.32
N THR A 42 -18.40 15.01 11.97
CA THR A 42 -19.18 14.37 10.90
C THR A 42 -20.11 13.29 11.47
N ALA A 43 -21.34 13.25 10.98
CA ALA A 43 -22.28 12.18 11.32
C ALA A 43 -21.88 10.87 10.62
N PRO A 44 -22.17 9.71 11.26
CA PRO A 44 -21.92 8.41 10.64
C PRO A 44 -22.80 8.22 9.38
N ILE A 45 -22.23 7.54 8.38
CA ILE A 45 -22.95 7.18 7.15
C ILE A 45 -23.93 6.04 7.45
N ILE A 46 -25.17 6.14 6.96
CA ILE A 46 -26.17 5.10 7.17
C ILE A 46 -26.10 4.12 5.99
N ASP A 47 -25.61 2.90 6.25
CA ASP A 47 -25.71 1.79 5.31
C ASP A 47 -27.03 1.03 5.53
N GLY A 48 -27.89 1.02 4.51
CA GLY A 48 -29.19 0.36 4.56
C GLY A 48 -29.13 -1.18 4.63
N SER A 49 -27.95 -1.78 4.47
CA SER A 49 -27.73 -3.23 4.53
C SER A 49 -27.35 -3.77 5.91
N VAL A 50 -27.06 -2.90 6.89
CA VAL A 50 -26.51 -3.29 8.20
C VAL A 50 -27.60 -3.21 9.29
N THR A 51 -28.00 -4.35 9.84
CA THR A 51 -29.00 -4.45 10.94
C THR A 51 -28.43 -4.17 12.34
N SER A 52 -27.16 -3.76 12.47
CA SER A 52 -26.52 -3.49 13.76
C SER A 52 -25.74 -2.17 13.76
N ARG A 53 -26.10 -1.26 14.67
CA ARG A 53 -25.47 0.05 14.94
C ARG A 53 -24.04 -0.02 15.52
N ALA A 54 -23.36 -1.15 15.43
CA ALA A 54 -22.12 -1.40 16.15
C ALA A 54 -21.05 -1.97 15.21
N GLU A 55 -20.65 -1.18 14.23
CA GLU A 55 -19.31 -1.31 13.67
C GLU A 55 -18.65 0.07 13.67
N VAL A 56 -17.39 0.04 14.08
CA VAL A 56 -16.51 1.14 14.44
C VAL A 56 -16.57 2.25 13.39
N SER A 57 -17.06 3.43 13.75
CA SER A 57 -16.90 4.61 12.92
C SER A 57 -15.43 5.04 13.01
N ASP A 58 -14.60 4.57 12.09
CA ASP A 58 -13.30 5.21 11.86
C ASP A 58 -13.57 6.69 11.59
N GLU A 59 -13.05 7.55 12.45
CA GLU A 59 -13.22 8.99 12.35
C GLU A 59 -12.58 9.46 11.05
N LYS A 60 -13.42 9.75 10.03
CA LYS A 60 -12.91 10.20 8.73
C LYS A 60 -12.33 11.59 8.86
N THR A 61 -11.04 11.72 8.55
CA THR A 61 -10.34 13.02 8.59
C THR A 61 -10.83 13.91 7.46
N LEU A 62 -11.30 15.11 7.80
CA LEU A 62 -11.69 16.13 6.81
C LEU A 62 -10.47 16.57 5.98
N LYS A 63 -10.70 16.77 4.69
CA LYS A 63 -9.70 17.24 3.71
C LYS A 63 -9.99 18.66 3.22
N GLY A 64 -11.17 19.19 3.51
CA GLY A 64 -11.54 20.58 3.26
C GLY A 64 -12.82 20.99 3.97
N LEU A 65 -12.94 22.28 4.27
CA LEU A 65 -14.10 22.90 4.94
C LEU A 65 -14.30 24.33 4.43
N TRP A 66 -15.55 24.65 4.08
CA TRP A 66 -16.00 25.94 3.60
C TRP A 66 -17.27 26.35 4.36
N PHE A 67 -17.49 27.66 4.48
CA PHE A 67 -18.73 28.17 5.06
C PHE A 67 -19.22 29.43 4.36
N VAL A 68 -20.52 29.67 4.46
CA VAL A 68 -21.19 30.89 4.00
C VAL A 68 -22.01 31.44 5.14
N LEU A 69 -21.80 32.71 5.47
CA LEU A 69 -22.52 33.44 6.49
C LEU A 69 -23.50 34.41 5.83
N THR A 70 -24.74 34.45 6.32
CA THR A 70 -25.73 35.44 5.89
C THR A 70 -26.35 36.18 7.07
N ASP A 71 -26.77 37.42 6.85
CA ASP A 71 -27.60 38.17 7.78
C ASP A 71 -29.05 37.66 7.81
N SER A 72 -29.88 38.27 8.66
CA SER A 72 -31.33 37.97 8.78
C SER A 72 -32.15 38.27 7.52
N ARG A 73 -31.58 39.01 6.56
CA ARG A 73 -32.19 39.30 5.24
C ARG A 73 -31.68 38.34 4.16
N GLY A 74 -30.78 37.42 4.48
CA GLY A 74 -30.19 36.46 3.55
C GLY A 74 -29.04 37.03 2.71
N ASN A 75 -28.52 38.22 3.03
CA ASN A 75 -27.37 38.77 2.32
C ASN A 75 -26.10 38.05 2.76
N VAL A 76 -25.29 37.61 1.80
CA VAL A 76 -23.99 36.99 2.07
C VAL A 76 -23.05 38.02 2.69
N LEU A 77 -22.45 37.65 3.82
CA LEU A 77 -21.52 38.47 4.57
C LEU A 77 -20.10 37.96 4.37
N SER A 78 -19.17 38.90 4.17
CA SER A 78 -17.73 38.63 4.28
C SER A 78 -17.27 39.11 5.65
N PRO A 79 -17.02 38.20 6.63
CA PRO A 79 -16.58 38.61 7.96
C PRO A 79 -15.21 39.30 7.88
N HIS A 80 -14.99 40.27 8.76
CA HIS A 80 -13.72 41.02 8.81
C HIS A 80 -12.55 40.11 9.20
N TYR A 81 -12.82 39.13 10.07
CA TYR A 81 -11.90 38.06 10.41
C TYR A 81 -12.64 36.73 10.47
N SER A 82 -12.10 35.74 9.79
CA SER A 82 -12.52 34.35 9.94
C SER A 82 -11.34 33.42 9.76
N GLN A 83 -11.33 32.34 10.51
CA GLN A 83 -10.26 31.35 10.50
C GLN A 83 -10.86 29.95 10.56
N VAL A 84 -10.38 29.08 9.68
CA VAL A 84 -10.60 27.64 9.75
C VAL A 84 -9.31 27.01 10.30
N SER A 85 -9.43 26.10 11.26
CA SER A 85 -8.27 25.41 11.83
C SER A 85 -7.60 24.50 10.79
N PRO A 86 -6.28 24.22 10.90
CA PRO A 86 -5.57 23.37 9.92
C PRO A 86 -6.09 21.93 9.82
N ASP A 87 -6.74 21.43 10.88
CA ASP A 87 -7.37 20.11 10.93
C ASP A 87 -8.86 20.14 10.50
N PHE A 88 -9.37 21.32 10.11
CA PHE A 88 -10.76 21.56 9.72
C PHE A 88 -11.81 21.24 10.81
N LYS A 89 -11.38 21.15 12.08
CA LYS A 89 -12.27 20.85 13.21
C LYS A 89 -12.83 22.09 13.90
N GLU A 90 -12.39 23.29 13.54
CA GLU A 90 -12.89 24.52 14.14
C GLU A 90 -13.01 25.65 13.11
N VAL A 91 -14.10 26.41 13.19
CA VAL A 91 -14.29 27.68 12.49
C VAL A 91 -14.52 28.78 13.51
N THR A 92 -13.70 29.83 13.46
CA THR A 92 -13.87 31.02 14.28
C THR A 92 -14.14 32.24 13.40
N ILE A 93 -15.18 32.99 13.75
CA ILE A 93 -15.60 34.23 13.08
C ILE A 93 -15.63 35.34 14.12
N GLU A 94 -14.99 36.48 13.81
CA GLU A 94 -14.93 37.64 14.71
C GLU A 94 -15.41 38.91 14.01
N GLY A 95 -15.80 39.90 14.81
CA GLY A 95 -16.32 41.16 14.31
C GLY A 95 -17.79 41.11 13.90
N LEU A 96 -18.58 40.21 14.49
CA LEU A 96 -20.01 40.14 14.26
C LEU A 96 -20.75 41.20 15.10
N ALA A 97 -21.66 41.95 14.47
CA ALA A 97 -22.55 42.86 15.17
C ALA A 97 -23.64 42.07 15.92
N TYR A 98 -24.38 42.74 16.82
CA TYR A 98 -25.55 42.10 17.41
C TYR A 98 -26.61 41.86 16.32
N GLY A 99 -27.21 40.67 16.29
CA GLY A 99 -28.17 40.29 15.26
C GLY A 99 -28.30 38.79 15.05
N ASP A 100 -29.21 38.41 14.14
CA ASP A 100 -29.47 37.04 13.75
C ASP A 100 -28.71 36.70 12.46
N TYR A 101 -28.12 35.51 12.44
CA TYR A 101 -27.27 35.02 11.37
C TYR A 101 -27.65 33.60 10.99
N THR A 102 -27.41 33.26 9.72
CA THR A 102 -27.44 31.88 9.23
C THR A 102 -26.05 31.53 8.73
N ILE A 103 -25.54 30.36 9.13
CA ILE A 103 -24.30 29.82 8.60
C ILE A 103 -24.55 28.46 7.98
N ALA A 104 -24.02 28.27 6.78
CA ALA A 104 -23.98 26.99 6.08
C ALA A 104 -22.53 26.51 6.01
N PHE A 105 -22.31 25.23 6.28
CA PHE A 105 -21.02 24.56 6.17
C PHE A 105 -21.06 23.52 5.05
N LEU A 106 -19.96 23.41 4.32
CA LEU A 106 -19.67 22.35 3.35
C LEU A 106 -18.30 21.78 3.69
N ALA A 107 -18.18 20.46 3.75
CA ALA A 107 -16.90 19.79 3.99
C ALA A 107 -16.74 18.58 3.09
N THR A 108 -15.51 18.09 2.94
CA THR A 108 -15.21 16.87 2.19
C THR A 108 -14.19 16.00 2.92
N THR A 109 -14.35 14.69 2.81
CA THR A 109 -13.36 13.68 3.24
C THR A 109 -12.56 13.13 2.06
N SER A 110 -12.95 13.44 0.82
CA SER A 110 -12.31 12.95 -0.39
C SER A 110 -11.05 13.74 -0.74
N GLU A 111 -9.95 13.04 -1.02
CA GLU A 111 -8.70 13.67 -1.49
C GLU A 111 -8.79 14.12 -2.96
N LYS A 112 -9.60 13.42 -3.75
CA LYS A 112 -9.92 13.76 -5.14
C LYS A 112 -11.44 13.79 -5.30
N TYR A 113 -11.92 14.83 -5.96
CA TYR A 113 -13.32 14.99 -6.35
C TYR A 113 -13.38 15.84 -7.63
N ASN A 114 -14.48 15.76 -8.38
CA ASN A 114 -14.63 16.42 -9.68
C ASN A 114 -15.56 17.65 -9.65
N GLY A 115 -15.98 18.12 -8.47
CA GLY A 115 -16.76 19.33 -8.31
C GLY A 115 -15.93 20.59 -8.10
N GLU A 116 -16.43 21.72 -8.59
CA GLU A 116 -15.90 23.05 -8.29
C GLU A 116 -16.57 23.63 -7.05
N ILE A 117 -15.77 24.12 -6.11
CA ILE A 117 -16.24 24.83 -4.92
C ILE A 117 -15.92 26.30 -5.08
N VAL A 118 -16.96 27.13 -5.09
CA VAL A 118 -16.85 28.58 -5.27
C VAL A 118 -17.53 29.33 -4.15
N THR A 119 -17.01 30.51 -3.83
CA THR A 119 -17.72 31.44 -2.93
C THR A 119 -18.96 31.96 -3.65
N PRO A 120 -20.18 31.66 -3.16
CA PRO A 120 -21.40 31.99 -3.86
C PRO A 120 -21.69 33.50 -3.76
N ALA A 121 -22.13 34.09 -4.88
CA ALA A 121 -22.48 35.53 -4.93
C ALA A 121 -23.72 35.86 -4.08
N THR A 122 -24.67 34.94 -4.03
CA THR A 122 -25.87 35.05 -3.19
C THR A 122 -26.12 33.73 -2.49
N ALA A 123 -26.97 33.75 -1.47
CA ALA A 123 -27.34 32.54 -0.75
C ALA A 123 -27.89 31.47 -1.73
N SER A 124 -28.62 31.87 -2.78
CA SER A 124 -29.24 30.95 -3.76
C SER A 124 -28.35 30.59 -4.95
N SER A 125 -27.14 31.13 -5.01
CA SER A 125 -26.15 30.75 -6.01
C SER A 125 -25.49 29.42 -5.63
N PRO A 126 -25.19 28.53 -6.59
CA PRO A 126 -24.37 27.36 -6.35
C PRO A 126 -23.03 27.69 -5.67
N TRP A 127 -22.60 26.83 -4.75
CA TRP A 127 -21.25 26.85 -4.16
C TRP A 127 -20.50 25.53 -4.34
N LEU A 128 -21.18 24.51 -4.84
CA LEU A 128 -20.67 23.20 -5.19
C LEU A 128 -21.36 22.81 -6.48
N ASP A 129 -20.60 22.67 -7.55
CA ASP A 129 -21.10 22.40 -8.90
C ASP A 129 -20.25 21.32 -9.55
N SER A 130 -20.89 20.37 -10.25
CA SER A 130 -20.19 19.35 -11.03
C SER A 130 -19.35 19.94 -12.19
N CYS A 131 -19.71 21.13 -12.71
CA CYS A 131 -19.11 21.88 -13.82
C CYS A 131 -18.95 21.16 -15.18
N ASP A 132 -19.01 19.83 -15.21
CA ASP A 132 -18.83 18.98 -16.38
C ASP A 132 -20.17 18.34 -16.79
N GLU A 133 -20.66 18.70 -17.98
CA GLU A 133 -21.83 18.06 -18.56
C GLU A 133 -21.60 16.55 -18.74
N GLY A 134 -22.56 15.72 -18.31
CA GLY A 134 -22.47 14.27 -18.44
C GLY A 134 -21.66 13.55 -17.37
N LYS A 135 -21.19 14.25 -16.32
CA LYS A 135 -20.52 13.66 -15.15
C LYS A 135 -21.31 13.93 -13.87
N ALA A 136 -21.24 13.00 -12.91
CA ALA A 136 -21.79 13.20 -11.58
C ALA A 136 -20.82 14.00 -10.70
N LEU A 137 -21.33 14.57 -9.60
CA LEU A 137 -20.51 15.08 -8.52
C LEU A 137 -19.95 13.94 -7.66
N ASP A 138 -18.74 13.49 -7.96
CA ASP A 138 -18.10 12.35 -7.32
C ASP A 138 -17.11 12.78 -6.25
N GLY A 139 -17.58 12.73 -5.00
CA GLY A 139 -16.85 13.00 -3.77
C GLY A 139 -17.78 12.89 -2.55
N GLU A 140 -17.23 12.53 -1.40
CA GLU A 140 -17.97 12.47 -0.14
C GLU A 140 -18.09 13.89 0.45
N PHE A 141 -19.22 14.54 0.20
CA PHE A 141 -19.51 15.89 0.70
C PHE A 141 -20.48 15.88 1.89
N TYR A 142 -20.21 16.73 2.86
CA TYR A 142 -20.99 16.91 4.08
C TYR A 142 -21.51 18.34 4.18
N TYR A 143 -22.73 18.50 4.65
CA TYR A 143 -23.42 19.78 4.72
C TYR A 143 -24.15 19.98 6.05
N LYS A 144 -24.20 21.23 6.52
CA LYS A 144 -25.15 21.64 7.55
C LYS A 144 -25.45 23.12 7.48
N LYS A 145 -26.71 23.48 7.70
CA LYS A 145 -27.14 24.87 7.90
C LYS A 145 -27.73 25.04 9.29
N LEU A 146 -27.38 26.14 9.94
CA LEU A 146 -27.91 26.48 11.25
C LEU A 146 -28.07 28.00 11.40
N ASN A 147 -29.02 28.37 12.26
CA ASN A 147 -29.25 29.74 12.66
C ASN A 147 -28.61 29.97 14.05
N PHE A 148 -28.05 31.15 14.25
CA PHE A 148 -27.52 31.61 15.53
C PHE A 148 -27.65 33.13 15.66
N SER A 149 -27.50 33.64 16.88
CA SER A 149 -27.67 35.07 17.17
C SER A 149 -26.53 35.57 18.05
N ILE A 150 -26.05 36.78 17.77
CA ILE A 150 -25.13 37.51 18.64
C ILE A 150 -25.95 38.51 19.47
N GLY A 151 -25.92 38.35 20.79
CA GLY A 151 -26.65 39.20 21.71
C GLY A 151 -26.08 40.63 21.79
N LYS A 152 -26.83 41.56 22.39
CA LYS A 152 -26.37 42.96 22.58
C LYS A 152 -25.11 43.08 23.45
N SER A 153 -24.86 42.12 24.35
CA SER A 153 -23.63 42.03 25.13
C SER A 153 -22.41 41.58 24.31
N GLN A 154 -22.62 41.11 23.08
CA GLN A 154 -21.60 40.60 22.15
C GLN A 154 -20.67 39.55 22.77
N GLU A 155 -21.17 38.76 23.72
CA GLU A 155 -20.45 37.64 24.31
C GLU A 155 -20.14 36.56 23.26
N GLY A 156 -19.03 35.84 23.48
CA GLY A 156 -18.59 34.77 22.60
C GLY A 156 -19.61 33.64 22.52
N PHE A 157 -19.99 33.28 21.30
CA PHE A 157 -20.84 32.14 20.98
C PHE A 157 -19.97 30.93 20.63
N SER A 158 -20.27 29.76 21.20
CA SER A 158 -19.63 28.50 20.80
C SER A 158 -20.66 27.39 20.59
N ARG A 159 -20.49 26.58 19.55
CA ARG A 159 -21.42 25.48 19.22
C ARG A 159 -20.73 24.30 18.53
N GLN A 160 -21.08 23.10 18.94
CA GLN A 160 -20.73 21.89 18.19
C GLN A 160 -21.67 21.67 17.00
N VAL A 161 -21.11 21.34 15.84
CA VAL A 161 -21.82 21.14 14.57
C VAL A 161 -21.45 19.79 14.00
N ASN A 162 -22.43 18.88 13.93
CA ASN A 162 -22.27 17.58 13.30
C ASN A 162 -22.78 17.65 11.86
N LEU A 163 -21.88 17.66 10.88
CA LEU A 163 -22.19 17.72 9.46
C LEU A 163 -22.78 16.39 8.96
N GLU A 164 -23.74 16.45 8.03
CA GLU A 164 -24.41 15.27 7.50
C GLU A 164 -24.01 15.06 6.03
N LEU A 165 -23.79 13.80 5.63
CA LEU A 165 -23.44 13.49 4.23
C LEU A 165 -24.58 13.95 3.32
N CYS A 166 -24.29 14.86 2.38
CA CYS A 166 -25.30 15.52 1.53
C CYS A 166 -25.40 14.92 0.13
N VAL A 167 -24.52 13.97 -0.18
CA VAL A 167 -24.57 13.15 -1.39
C VAL A 167 -25.22 11.80 -1.09
N ALA A 168 -25.78 11.20 -2.12
CA ALA A 168 -26.09 9.77 -2.18
C ALA A 168 -24.85 9.02 -2.68
N LYS A 169 -24.51 7.91 -2.04
CA LYS A 169 -23.44 7.01 -2.49
C LYS A 169 -24.06 5.78 -3.15
N ILE A 170 -23.62 5.44 -4.34
CA ILE A 170 -24.04 4.24 -5.07
C ILE A 170 -22.83 3.31 -5.11
N ALA A 171 -22.86 2.24 -4.30
CA ALA A 171 -21.84 1.21 -4.28
C ALA A 171 -22.15 0.12 -5.30
N VAL A 172 -21.15 -0.31 -6.06
CA VAL A 172 -21.25 -1.39 -7.04
C VAL A 172 -20.45 -2.58 -6.53
N SER A 173 -21.14 -3.69 -6.31
CA SER A 173 -20.55 -4.93 -5.83
C SER A 173 -20.54 -5.96 -6.96
N LEU A 174 -19.36 -6.51 -7.27
CA LEU A 174 -19.22 -7.62 -8.21
C LEU A 174 -19.34 -8.93 -7.42
N GLN A 175 -20.42 -9.68 -7.63
CA GLN A 175 -20.58 -11.00 -7.04
C GLN A 175 -19.66 -11.98 -7.77
N MET A 176 -18.48 -12.20 -7.19
CA MET A 176 -17.44 -13.09 -7.71
C MET A 176 -17.45 -14.43 -6.97
N LEU A 177 -17.07 -15.51 -7.65
CA LEU A 177 -16.86 -16.82 -7.02
C LEU A 177 -15.56 -16.89 -6.19
N SER A 178 -14.66 -15.92 -6.39
CA SER A 178 -13.36 -15.84 -5.74
C SER A 178 -12.79 -14.44 -5.86
N GLU A 179 -12.11 -13.94 -4.82
CA GLU A 179 -11.43 -12.64 -4.86
C GLU A 179 -10.34 -12.58 -5.94
N TYR A 180 -9.75 -13.73 -6.28
CA TYR A 180 -8.79 -13.84 -7.39
C TYR A 180 -9.33 -13.30 -8.72
N LEU A 181 -10.63 -13.41 -8.97
CA LEU A 181 -11.25 -12.93 -10.22
C LEU A 181 -11.18 -11.41 -10.38
N ARG A 182 -10.98 -10.66 -9.29
CA ARG A 182 -10.85 -9.19 -9.31
C ARG A 182 -9.67 -8.73 -10.17
N ARG A 183 -8.63 -9.57 -10.32
CA ARG A 183 -7.50 -9.26 -11.20
C ARG A 183 -7.91 -9.06 -12.66
N PHE A 184 -8.97 -9.74 -13.10
CA PHE A 184 -9.42 -9.67 -14.48
C PHE A 184 -10.10 -8.34 -14.80
N VAL A 185 -10.62 -7.61 -13.81
CA VAL A 185 -11.27 -6.31 -14.00
C VAL A 185 -10.22 -5.28 -14.41
N VAL A 186 -10.36 -4.73 -15.62
CA VAL A 186 -9.49 -3.68 -16.16
C VAL A 186 -10.06 -2.31 -15.86
N SER A 187 -11.36 -2.14 -16.08
CA SER A 187 -12.07 -0.91 -15.78
C SER A 187 -13.56 -1.18 -15.53
N ALA A 188 -14.20 -0.28 -14.80
CA ALA A 188 -15.63 -0.28 -14.58
C ALA A 188 -16.17 1.15 -14.74
N SER A 189 -17.32 1.29 -15.39
CA SER A 189 -17.98 2.59 -15.53
C SER A 189 -19.49 2.48 -15.38
N ILE A 190 -20.12 3.56 -14.92
CA ILE A 190 -21.56 3.66 -14.78
C ILE A 190 -22.13 4.68 -15.78
N THR A 191 -23.27 4.34 -16.36
CA THR A 191 -24.02 5.17 -17.31
C THR A 191 -25.48 5.17 -16.90
N LEU A 192 -26.14 6.32 -16.92
CA LEU A 192 -27.59 6.43 -16.69
C LEU A 192 -28.36 6.39 -18.02
N ASP A 193 -29.60 5.95 -17.96
CA ASP A 193 -30.51 5.99 -19.11
C ASP A 193 -30.84 7.43 -19.54
N ASP A 194 -31.25 7.57 -20.79
CA ASP A 194 -31.82 8.80 -21.31
C ASP A 194 -33.04 9.21 -20.45
N GLY A 195 -33.00 10.42 -19.90
CA GLY A 195 -34.03 10.96 -19.00
C GLY A 195 -33.81 10.66 -17.52
N CYS A 196 -32.85 9.80 -17.15
CA CYS A 196 -32.38 9.68 -15.77
C CYS A 196 -31.28 10.72 -15.51
N THR A 197 -31.60 11.75 -14.73
CA THR A 197 -30.67 12.83 -14.40
C THR A 197 -30.44 12.96 -12.90
N VAL A 198 -29.27 13.43 -12.53
CA VAL A 198 -28.91 13.80 -11.16
C VAL A 198 -28.75 15.31 -11.05
N PRO A 199 -28.95 15.93 -9.87
CA PRO A 199 -28.74 17.35 -9.72
C PRO A 199 -27.27 17.74 -9.92
N ALA A 200 -27.03 18.88 -10.57
CA ALA A 200 -25.69 19.33 -10.95
C ALA A 200 -24.99 20.16 -9.87
N ALA A 201 -25.77 20.85 -9.02
CA ALA A 201 -25.24 21.79 -8.06
C ALA A 201 -26.00 21.80 -6.73
N LEU A 202 -25.30 22.22 -5.67
CA LEU A 202 -25.85 22.48 -4.34
C LEU A 202 -25.70 23.97 -4.00
N THR A 203 -26.70 24.54 -3.35
CA THR A 203 -26.68 25.92 -2.83
C THR A 203 -26.40 25.94 -1.33
N PRO A 204 -25.93 27.06 -0.76
CA PRO A 204 -25.85 27.27 0.69
C PRO A 204 -27.17 27.06 1.44
N GLN A 205 -28.33 27.11 0.79
CA GLN A 205 -29.61 26.81 1.45
C GLN A 205 -29.87 25.31 1.62
N GLY A 206 -29.07 24.46 0.97
CA GLY A 206 -29.28 23.01 0.93
C GLY A 206 -30.23 22.61 -0.20
N LEU A 207 -30.47 23.50 -1.16
CA LEU A 207 -31.28 23.23 -2.34
C LEU A 207 -30.38 22.78 -3.49
N THR A 208 -30.80 21.75 -4.21
CA THR A 208 -30.16 21.28 -5.42
C THR A 208 -30.66 22.06 -6.64
N VAL A 209 -29.79 22.29 -7.63
CA VAL A 209 -30.08 23.09 -8.82
C VAL A 209 -29.45 22.44 -10.05
N GLY A 210 -30.12 22.58 -11.21
CA GLY A 210 -29.68 21.98 -12.47
C GLY A 210 -29.84 20.47 -12.48
N SER A 211 -29.67 19.88 -13.67
CA SER A 211 -29.76 18.44 -13.86
C SER A 211 -28.75 18.03 -14.92
N THR A 212 -28.00 16.96 -14.67
CA THR A 212 -27.03 16.40 -15.61
C THR A 212 -27.26 14.89 -15.74
N GLY A 213 -27.02 14.35 -16.94
CA GLY A 213 -26.95 12.90 -17.16
C GLY A 213 -25.59 12.34 -16.72
N ILE A 214 -25.45 11.02 -16.76
CA ILE A 214 -24.14 10.36 -16.56
C ILE A 214 -23.90 9.46 -17.75
N THR A 215 -22.92 9.80 -18.60
CA THR A 215 -22.72 9.13 -19.89
C THR A 215 -21.67 8.02 -19.85
N ALA A 216 -20.62 8.17 -19.04
CA ALA A 216 -19.61 7.16 -18.76
C ALA A 216 -18.73 7.62 -17.59
N HIS A 217 -19.20 7.41 -16.35
CA HIS A 217 -18.45 7.78 -15.15
C HIS A 217 -17.57 6.62 -14.71
N ASP A 218 -16.26 6.85 -14.59
CA ASP A 218 -15.28 5.86 -14.18
C ASP A 218 -15.42 5.55 -12.68
N ILE A 219 -15.61 4.28 -12.36
CA ILE A 219 -15.71 3.77 -10.98
C ILE A 219 -14.64 2.69 -10.70
N THR A 220 -13.62 2.59 -11.55
CA THR A 220 -12.64 1.48 -11.53
C THR A 220 -11.94 1.35 -10.18
N GLU A 221 -11.53 2.47 -9.57
CA GLU A 221 -10.78 2.45 -8.30
C GLU A 221 -11.69 2.24 -7.09
N THR A 222 -12.82 2.95 -7.04
CA THR A 222 -13.68 3.05 -5.85
C THR A 222 -14.83 2.05 -5.86
N MET A 223 -15.17 1.49 -7.03
CA MET A 223 -16.39 0.72 -7.30
C MET A 223 -17.63 1.41 -6.73
N SER A 224 -17.65 2.74 -6.74
CA SER A 224 -18.75 3.53 -6.24
C SER A 224 -18.82 4.90 -6.91
N LEU A 225 -20.00 5.49 -6.88
CA LEU A 225 -20.30 6.81 -7.41
C LEU A 225 -20.97 7.63 -6.32
N CYS A 226 -20.46 8.82 -6.02
CA CYS A 226 -21.23 9.81 -5.28
C CYS A 226 -22.02 10.71 -6.25
N THR A 227 -23.19 11.16 -5.81
CA THR A 227 -24.00 12.13 -6.54
C THR A 227 -24.91 12.90 -5.60
N LEU A 228 -25.39 14.09 -5.98
CA LEU A 228 -26.48 14.74 -5.25
C LEU A 228 -27.75 13.90 -5.38
N ALA A 229 -28.57 13.87 -4.34
CA ALA A 229 -29.75 13.01 -4.31
C ALA A 229 -30.75 13.38 -5.43
N PRO A 230 -31.06 12.48 -6.37
CA PRO A 230 -32.06 12.71 -7.40
C PRO A 230 -33.48 12.69 -6.83
N ASP A 231 -34.42 13.32 -7.54
CA ASP A 231 -35.84 13.35 -7.17
C ASP A 231 -36.55 12.01 -7.41
N GLY A 232 -35.94 11.12 -8.20
CA GLY A 232 -36.50 9.83 -8.58
C GLY A 232 -35.42 8.75 -8.69
N PRO A 233 -35.83 7.48 -8.80
CA PRO A 233 -34.90 6.37 -8.86
C PRO A 233 -34.09 6.37 -10.17
N LEU A 234 -32.85 5.90 -10.07
CA LEU A 234 -31.91 5.84 -11.19
C LEU A 234 -31.97 4.47 -11.87
N SER A 235 -31.92 4.47 -13.19
CA SER A 235 -31.76 3.26 -14.01
C SER A 235 -30.68 3.49 -15.04
N GLY A 236 -29.99 2.43 -15.45
CA GLY A 236 -28.84 2.56 -16.31
C GLY A 236 -28.06 1.28 -16.48
N TYR A 237 -26.76 1.41 -16.72
CA TYR A 237 -25.86 0.30 -16.93
C TYR A 237 -24.56 0.48 -16.18
N VAL A 238 -24.01 -0.64 -15.73
CA VAL A 238 -22.60 -0.73 -15.35
C VAL A 238 -21.88 -1.53 -16.43
N GLU A 239 -20.85 -0.94 -17.01
CA GLU A 239 -19.98 -1.60 -17.98
C GLU A 239 -18.68 -2.00 -17.29
N VAL A 240 -18.38 -3.30 -17.31
CA VAL A 240 -17.15 -3.86 -16.72
C VAL A 240 -16.31 -4.44 -17.83
N LYS A 241 -15.17 -3.80 -18.09
CA LYS A 241 -14.14 -4.29 -19.00
C LYS A 241 -13.27 -5.27 -18.25
N SER A 242 -13.11 -6.48 -18.78
CA SER A 242 -12.28 -7.52 -18.19
C SER A 242 -11.29 -8.07 -19.21
N ARG A 243 -10.23 -8.68 -18.72
CA ARG A 243 -9.17 -9.32 -19.51
C ARG A 243 -9.14 -10.81 -19.24
N ARG A 244 -8.90 -11.62 -20.26
CA ARG A 244 -8.71 -13.07 -20.17
C ARG A 244 -7.27 -13.46 -19.85
N ASP A 245 -7.02 -14.74 -19.64
CA ASP A 245 -5.66 -15.26 -19.41
C ASP A 245 -4.75 -15.19 -20.64
N ASP A 246 -5.30 -15.22 -21.84
CA ASP A 246 -4.57 -14.99 -23.09
C ASP A 246 -4.26 -13.50 -23.37
N GLY A 247 -4.72 -12.59 -22.49
CA GLY A 247 -4.55 -11.15 -22.61
C GLY A 247 -5.62 -10.45 -23.44
N SER A 248 -6.53 -11.17 -24.09
CA SER A 248 -7.67 -10.56 -24.81
C SER A 248 -8.64 -9.89 -23.85
N GLU A 249 -9.26 -8.79 -24.27
CA GLU A 249 -10.19 -8.02 -23.46
C GLU A 249 -11.63 -8.17 -23.96
N PHE A 250 -12.59 -8.13 -23.05
CA PHE A 250 -14.02 -8.15 -23.35
C PHE A 250 -14.78 -7.21 -22.41
N LEU A 251 -15.99 -6.83 -22.82
CA LEU A 251 -16.86 -5.92 -22.09
C LEU A 251 -18.18 -6.61 -21.79
N TYR A 252 -18.59 -6.59 -20.51
CA TYR A 252 -19.96 -6.92 -20.13
C TYR A 252 -20.70 -5.66 -19.69
N ARG A 253 -21.94 -5.54 -20.17
CA ARG A 253 -22.85 -4.45 -19.83
C ARG A 253 -23.98 -5.01 -18.98
N TYR A 254 -24.04 -4.58 -17.72
CA TYR A 254 -25.02 -5.03 -16.73
C TYR A 254 -26.10 -3.98 -16.55
N ARG A 255 -27.36 -4.36 -16.69
CA ARG A 255 -28.53 -3.50 -16.48
C ARG A 255 -28.82 -3.37 -14.98
N PHE A 256 -29.05 -2.14 -14.50
CA PHE A 256 -29.68 -1.91 -13.20
C PHE A 256 -30.90 -1.01 -13.37
N GLU A 257 -31.91 -1.21 -12.52
CA GLU A 257 -33.17 -0.48 -12.58
C GLU A 257 -33.64 -0.10 -11.18
N TYR A 258 -34.32 1.04 -11.08
CA TYR A 258 -34.97 1.52 -9.87
C TYR A 258 -34.04 1.69 -8.64
N CYS A 259 -32.78 2.08 -8.85
CA CYS A 259 -31.83 2.34 -7.78
C CYS A 259 -32.22 3.61 -7.00
N GLN A 260 -32.57 3.46 -5.71
CA GLN A 260 -32.96 4.56 -4.83
C GLN A 260 -31.72 5.21 -4.23
N ALA A 261 -31.30 6.34 -4.80
CA ALA A 261 -30.18 7.14 -4.32
C ALA A 261 -30.69 8.28 -3.43
N GLU A 262 -30.41 8.21 -2.12
CA GLU A 262 -30.86 9.21 -1.15
C GLU A 262 -29.66 9.85 -0.43
N ALA A 263 -29.76 11.14 -0.12
CA ALA A 263 -28.71 11.85 0.61
C ALA A 263 -28.45 11.19 1.96
N GLY A 264 -27.17 10.98 2.29
CA GLY A 264 -26.76 10.37 3.55
C GLY A 264 -26.84 8.85 3.60
N LYS A 265 -27.24 8.19 2.50
CA LYS A 265 -27.36 6.73 2.41
C LYS A 265 -26.43 6.14 1.34
N VAL A 266 -26.14 4.85 1.52
CA VAL A 266 -25.49 4.01 0.50
C VAL A 266 -26.53 3.13 -0.18
N ALA A 267 -26.72 3.32 -1.48
CA ALA A 267 -27.46 2.44 -2.37
C ALA A 267 -26.51 1.37 -2.93
N HIS A 268 -26.98 0.15 -3.12
CA HIS A 268 -26.16 -0.97 -3.56
C HIS A 268 -26.65 -1.52 -4.90
N ILE A 269 -25.74 -1.66 -5.86
CA ILE A 269 -25.94 -2.36 -7.14
C ILE A 269 -25.07 -3.62 -7.11
N THR A 270 -25.69 -4.80 -7.11
CA THR A 270 -24.96 -6.08 -7.15
C THR A 270 -25.00 -6.65 -8.56
N LEU A 271 -23.83 -6.98 -9.10
CA LEU A 271 -23.66 -7.52 -10.44
C LEU A 271 -23.20 -8.98 -10.38
N ASP A 272 -23.91 -9.89 -11.05
CA ASP A 272 -23.47 -11.27 -11.23
C ASP A 272 -22.25 -11.32 -12.19
N TYR A 273 -21.05 -11.20 -11.65
CA TYR A 273 -19.83 -11.09 -12.46
C TYR A 273 -19.57 -12.38 -13.26
N ARG A 274 -19.45 -12.24 -14.58
CA ARG A 274 -19.18 -13.35 -15.50
C ARG A 274 -17.77 -13.24 -16.07
N HIS A 275 -17.06 -14.37 -16.10
CA HIS A 275 -15.76 -14.46 -16.74
C HIS A 275 -15.68 -15.76 -17.58
N PRO A 276 -15.19 -15.73 -18.83
CA PRO A 276 -15.04 -16.93 -19.66
C PRO A 276 -14.09 -17.98 -19.05
N ASP A 277 -13.04 -17.52 -18.36
CA ASP A 277 -12.03 -18.37 -17.74
C ASP A 277 -12.34 -18.66 -16.25
N ILE A 278 -13.61 -18.53 -15.84
CA ILE A 278 -14.02 -18.65 -14.43
C ILE A 278 -13.71 -20.04 -13.84
N ASP A 279 -13.65 -21.08 -14.67
CA ASP A 279 -13.36 -22.44 -14.21
C ASP A 279 -11.85 -22.72 -14.07
N ASP A 280 -10.97 -21.85 -14.57
CA ASP A 280 -9.53 -22.07 -14.47
C ASP A 280 -9.04 -21.89 -13.02
N GLY A 281 -8.15 -22.79 -12.60
CA GLY A 281 -7.49 -22.77 -11.31
C GLY A 281 -6.09 -22.16 -11.34
N THR A 282 -5.49 -21.96 -12.52
CA THR A 282 -4.14 -21.42 -12.65
C THR A 282 -4.10 -19.94 -12.28
N ILE A 283 -3.15 -19.58 -11.40
CA ILE A 283 -2.81 -18.23 -11.00
C ILE A 283 -2.01 -17.57 -12.13
N VAL A 284 -2.44 -16.41 -12.65
CA VAL A 284 -1.68 -15.64 -13.65
C VAL A 284 -1.45 -14.24 -13.10
N VAL A 285 -0.18 -13.92 -12.86
CA VAL A 285 0.28 -12.64 -12.31
C VAL A 285 1.10 -11.93 -13.37
N ARG A 286 0.54 -10.84 -13.91
CA ARG A 286 1.23 -9.95 -14.84
C ARG A 286 1.75 -8.72 -14.13
N ASP A 287 2.64 -7.98 -14.78
CA ASP A 287 3.21 -6.76 -14.20
C ASP A 287 2.13 -5.72 -13.84
N CYS A 288 1.03 -5.64 -14.60
CA CYS A 288 -0.08 -4.73 -14.32
C CYS A 288 -1.01 -5.18 -13.17
N ASP A 289 -0.87 -6.42 -12.70
CA ASP A 289 -1.79 -7.01 -11.72
C ASP A 289 -1.27 -6.84 -10.28
N TYR A 290 -0.03 -6.41 -10.08
CA TYR A 290 0.62 -6.32 -8.77
C TYR A 290 -0.12 -5.48 -7.74
N SER A 291 -0.72 -4.36 -8.16
CA SER A 291 -1.51 -3.50 -7.26
C SER A 291 -2.76 -4.18 -6.69
N LYS A 292 -3.12 -5.36 -7.19
CA LYS A 292 -4.29 -6.15 -6.79
C LYS A 292 -3.92 -7.31 -5.87
N PHE A 293 -2.63 -7.52 -5.59
CA PHE A 293 -2.14 -8.60 -4.73
C PHE A 293 -1.40 -8.04 -3.52
N ASP A 294 -1.30 -8.87 -2.48
CA ASP A 294 -0.50 -8.56 -1.30
C ASP A 294 0.97 -8.85 -1.61
N THR A 295 1.69 -7.80 -2.00
CA THR A 295 3.09 -7.87 -2.38
C THR A 295 3.90 -6.81 -1.67
N ASP A 296 5.07 -7.19 -1.19
CA ASP A 296 6.00 -6.36 -0.46
C ASP A 296 7.44 -6.61 -0.94
N THR A 297 8.36 -5.75 -0.52
CA THR A 297 9.80 -5.88 -0.76
C THR A 297 10.51 -6.07 0.58
N MET A 298 11.23 -7.18 0.72
CA MET A 298 12.05 -7.42 1.91
C MET A 298 13.21 -6.42 1.98
N PHE A 299 13.64 -6.12 3.20
CA PHE A 299 14.77 -5.25 3.50
C PHE A 299 14.60 -3.82 2.97
N LEU A 300 13.39 -3.25 3.05
CA LEU A 300 13.18 -1.81 2.95
C LEU A 300 13.74 -1.08 4.19
N ALA A 301 14.05 0.20 4.06
CA ALA A 301 14.73 1.04 5.05
C ALA A 301 13.98 1.13 6.38
N ASP A 302 12.65 1.00 6.35
CA ASP A 302 11.76 1.02 7.49
C ASP A 302 11.39 -0.39 8.00
N GLU A 303 11.90 -1.46 7.40
CA GLU A 303 11.63 -2.82 7.86
C GLU A 303 12.16 -3.00 9.30
N PRO A 304 11.30 -3.38 10.27
CA PRO A 304 11.74 -3.54 11.65
C PRO A 304 12.76 -4.67 11.80
N ARG A 305 13.78 -4.43 12.63
CA ARG A 305 14.85 -5.39 12.94
C ARG A 305 14.36 -6.73 13.47
N GLU A 306 13.25 -6.74 14.20
CA GLU A 306 12.60 -7.94 14.70
C GLU A 306 12.14 -8.84 13.54
N VAL A 307 11.79 -8.25 12.38
CA VAL A 307 11.40 -8.99 11.18
C VAL A 307 12.60 -9.67 10.55
N PHE A 308 13.69 -8.94 10.30
CA PHE A 308 14.83 -9.55 9.62
C PHE A 308 15.73 -10.43 10.49
N TYR A 309 15.62 -10.34 11.81
CA TYR A 309 16.24 -11.32 12.71
C TYR A 309 15.36 -12.56 12.97
N ASP A 310 14.09 -12.55 12.56
CA ASP A 310 13.24 -13.73 12.63
C ASP A 310 13.56 -14.69 11.47
N ALA A 311 14.21 -15.81 11.78
CA ALA A 311 14.59 -16.82 10.80
C ALA A 311 13.38 -17.53 10.15
N SER A 312 12.18 -17.46 10.73
CA SER A 312 10.96 -17.94 10.07
C SER A 312 10.49 -17.00 8.95
N ARG A 313 10.94 -15.74 8.98
CA ARG A 313 10.57 -14.69 8.01
C ARG A 313 11.67 -14.41 7.01
N ARG A 314 12.92 -14.23 7.48
CA ARG A 314 14.11 -13.91 6.67
C ARG A 314 15.17 -15.00 6.80
N SER A 315 14.99 -16.06 6.03
CA SER A 315 16.01 -17.08 5.86
C SER A 315 15.88 -17.79 4.52
N PHE A 316 16.98 -18.30 4.00
CA PHE A 316 16.98 -19.04 2.75
C PHE A 316 18.15 -20.01 2.66
N ARG A 317 18.06 -20.93 1.70
CA ARG A 317 19.21 -21.71 1.28
C ARG A 317 19.79 -21.09 0.02
N VAL A 318 21.12 -20.98 -0.05
CA VAL A 318 21.82 -20.37 -1.20
C VAL A 318 21.48 -21.02 -2.55
N ASN A 319 21.15 -22.31 -2.56
CA ASN A 319 20.71 -23.05 -3.75
C ASN A 319 19.18 -23.01 -4.00
N ALA A 320 18.43 -22.28 -3.19
CA ALA A 320 16.99 -22.05 -3.31
C ALA A 320 16.60 -20.66 -2.73
N PRO A 321 17.13 -19.56 -3.30
CA PRO A 321 16.79 -18.20 -2.89
C PRO A 321 15.37 -17.81 -3.30
N LEU A 322 14.82 -18.42 -4.36
CA LEU A 322 13.41 -18.32 -4.71
C LEU A 322 12.64 -19.47 -4.07
N GLN A 323 11.65 -19.13 -3.26
CA GLN A 323 10.86 -20.06 -2.45
C GLN A 323 9.39 -19.93 -2.79
N ALA A 324 8.69 -21.08 -2.86
CA ALA A 324 7.25 -21.16 -2.97
C ALA A 324 6.72 -22.06 -1.85
N SER A 325 5.65 -21.64 -1.18
CA SER A 325 5.04 -22.36 -0.07
C SER A 325 3.53 -22.14 -0.01
N ILE A 326 2.82 -23.03 0.69
CA ILE A 326 1.46 -22.75 1.14
C ILE A 326 1.54 -22.05 2.50
N THR A 327 0.95 -20.87 2.62
CA THR A 327 0.96 -20.07 3.84
C THR A 327 -0.06 -20.60 4.85
N SER A 328 -0.03 -20.10 6.08
CA SER A 328 -1.03 -20.43 7.10
C SER A 328 -2.44 -19.92 6.73
N SER A 329 -2.54 -18.93 5.85
CA SER A 329 -3.79 -18.40 5.28
C SER A 329 -4.26 -19.20 4.05
N HIS A 330 -3.67 -20.37 3.77
CA HIS A 330 -3.97 -21.22 2.61
C HIS A 330 -3.65 -20.56 1.26
N ARG A 331 -2.75 -19.58 1.21
CA ARG A 331 -2.36 -18.85 -0.01
C ARG A 331 -1.04 -19.39 -0.58
N LEU A 332 -0.74 -19.07 -1.83
CA LEU A 332 0.57 -19.31 -2.43
C LEU A 332 1.51 -18.18 -2.02
N GLY A 333 2.44 -18.46 -1.11
CA GLY A 333 3.51 -17.56 -0.70
C GLY A 333 4.74 -17.68 -1.60
N ILE A 334 5.27 -16.55 -2.04
CA ILE A 334 6.52 -16.43 -2.80
C ILE A 334 7.48 -15.54 -2.01
N LYS A 335 8.73 -16.00 -1.83
CA LYS A 335 9.82 -15.19 -1.28
C LYS A 335 11.05 -15.31 -2.14
N PHE A 336 11.68 -14.18 -2.46
CA PHE A 336 12.87 -14.16 -3.29
C PHE A 336 14.02 -13.42 -2.63
N PHE A 337 15.07 -14.14 -2.23
CA PHE A 337 16.25 -13.59 -1.57
C PHE A 337 17.38 -13.33 -2.57
N ALA A 338 17.22 -12.32 -3.43
CA ALA A 338 18.29 -11.83 -4.28
C ALA A 338 18.00 -10.41 -4.81
N PRO A 339 19.03 -9.66 -5.23
CA PRO A 339 18.89 -8.35 -5.88
C PRO A 339 18.54 -8.44 -7.38
N ALA A 340 18.29 -9.64 -7.93
CA ALA A 340 17.99 -9.83 -9.35
C ALA A 340 16.50 -9.62 -9.65
N THR A 341 16.15 -9.40 -10.92
CA THR A 341 14.76 -9.52 -11.40
C THR A 341 14.64 -10.80 -12.20
N LEU A 342 13.65 -11.64 -11.87
CA LEU A 342 13.39 -12.86 -12.64
C LEU A 342 12.25 -12.64 -13.62
N LYS A 343 12.30 -13.32 -14.77
CA LYS A 343 11.21 -13.32 -15.75
C LYS A 343 10.62 -14.72 -15.96
N ASN A 344 9.32 -14.75 -16.23
CA ASN A 344 8.56 -15.95 -16.62
C ASN A 344 8.78 -17.14 -15.66
N VAL A 345 8.33 -16.98 -14.41
CA VAL A 345 8.43 -18.01 -13.38
C VAL A 345 7.14 -18.80 -13.34
N THR A 346 7.24 -20.13 -13.45
CA THR A 346 6.12 -21.06 -13.29
C THR A 346 6.23 -21.81 -11.98
N VAL A 347 5.18 -21.78 -11.18
CA VAL A 347 5.03 -22.65 -10.00
C VAL A 347 4.17 -23.84 -10.40
N LYS A 348 4.80 -25.01 -10.45
CA LYS A 348 4.12 -26.30 -10.62
C LYS A 348 3.66 -26.81 -9.26
N CYS A 349 2.46 -27.38 -9.23
CA CYS A 349 1.91 -28.01 -8.04
C CYS A 349 1.43 -29.42 -8.36
N ARG A 350 1.69 -30.36 -7.47
CA ARG A 350 1.00 -31.64 -7.42
C ARG A 350 0.11 -31.65 -6.18
N PHE A 351 -1.20 -31.77 -6.36
CA PHE A 351 -2.14 -32.04 -5.27
C PHE A 351 -2.07 -33.51 -4.89
N ASN A 352 -1.37 -33.82 -3.80
CA ASN A 352 -0.85 -35.17 -3.48
C ASN A 352 -1.95 -36.25 -3.39
N SER A 353 -3.16 -35.88 -2.95
CA SER A 353 -4.30 -36.78 -2.80
C SER A 353 -5.18 -36.90 -4.05
N ILE A 354 -4.98 -36.03 -5.06
CA ILE A 354 -5.88 -35.90 -6.22
C ILE A 354 -5.23 -36.43 -7.49
N SER A 355 -3.96 -36.09 -7.71
CA SER A 355 -3.24 -36.44 -8.94
C SER A 355 -1.77 -36.72 -8.65
N HIS A 356 -1.20 -37.67 -9.39
CA HIS A 356 0.25 -37.90 -9.40
C HIS A 356 1.01 -36.93 -10.31
N GLU A 357 0.30 -36.21 -11.19
CA GLU A 357 0.88 -35.26 -12.13
C GLU A 357 0.93 -33.84 -11.56
N PHE A 358 1.94 -33.09 -12.00
CA PHE A 358 2.01 -31.66 -11.75
C PHE A 358 1.06 -30.90 -12.67
N VAL A 359 0.46 -29.85 -12.13
CA VAL A 359 -0.28 -28.82 -12.85
C VAL A 359 0.44 -27.49 -12.73
N GLU A 360 0.12 -26.54 -13.61
CA GLU A 360 0.53 -25.15 -13.43
C GLU A 360 -0.35 -24.48 -12.39
N LEU A 361 0.20 -24.28 -11.20
CA LEU A 361 -0.47 -23.54 -10.14
C LEU A 361 -0.39 -22.04 -10.40
N ALA A 362 0.79 -21.55 -10.80
CA ALA A 362 0.98 -20.13 -11.08
C ALA A 362 1.93 -19.89 -12.27
N ARG A 363 1.66 -18.82 -13.02
CA ARG A 363 2.56 -18.17 -13.98
C ARG A 363 2.73 -16.72 -13.57
N ILE A 364 3.96 -16.35 -13.24
CA ILE A 364 4.34 -15.02 -12.74
C ILE A 364 5.30 -14.41 -13.77
N GLU A 365 4.91 -13.28 -14.36
CA GLU A 365 5.67 -12.62 -15.42
C GLU A 365 7.01 -12.08 -14.92
N THR A 366 7.01 -11.45 -13.74
CA THR A 366 8.19 -10.85 -13.13
C THR A 366 8.28 -11.23 -11.66
N ILE A 367 9.44 -11.59 -11.14
CA ILE A 367 9.68 -11.57 -9.70
C ILE A 367 10.68 -10.46 -9.42
N TYR A 368 10.28 -9.47 -8.64
CA TYR A 368 11.10 -8.31 -8.32
C TYR A 368 12.20 -8.67 -7.30
N PRO A 369 13.31 -7.91 -7.28
CA PRO A 369 14.36 -8.05 -6.27
C PRO A 369 13.77 -8.04 -4.86
N PHE A 370 14.21 -8.98 -4.02
CA PHE A 370 13.77 -9.09 -2.62
C PHE A 370 12.25 -9.22 -2.41
N MET A 371 11.48 -9.64 -3.41
CA MET A 371 10.02 -9.74 -3.34
C MET A 371 9.53 -10.75 -2.30
N GLU A 372 8.50 -10.37 -1.53
CA GLU A 372 7.65 -11.24 -0.71
C GLU A 372 6.19 -11.03 -1.16
N ALA A 373 5.46 -12.09 -1.47
CA ALA A 373 4.09 -11.96 -1.96
C ALA A 373 3.23 -13.16 -1.59
N GLU A 374 1.93 -12.91 -1.46
CA GLU A 374 0.91 -13.94 -1.26
C GLU A 374 -0.19 -13.82 -2.33
N PHE A 375 -0.52 -14.95 -2.94
CA PHE A 375 -1.56 -15.05 -3.98
C PHE A 375 -2.66 -16.02 -3.57
N ASP A 376 -3.91 -15.60 -3.74
CA ASP A 376 -5.06 -16.45 -3.51
C ASP A 376 -5.07 -17.63 -4.47
N ILE A 377 -5.27 -18.83 -3.91
CA ILE A 377 -5.34 -20.07 -4.68
C ILE A 377 -6.82 -20.34 -4.98
N PRO A 378 -7.28 -20.27 -6.25
CA PRO A 378 -8.70 -20.45 -6.57
C PRO A 378 -9.28 -21.78 -6.06
N ALA A 379 -8.45 -22.83 -6.03
CA ALA A 379 -8.83 -24.14 -5.53
C ALA A 379 -9.18 -24.17 -4.04
N VAL A 380 -8.81 -23.16 -3.24
CA VAL A 380 -9.13 -23.11 -1.80
C VAL A 380 -10.60 -22.75 -1.59
N GLU A 381 -11.14 -21.86 -2.43
CA GLU A 381 -12.49 -21.33 -2.29
C GLU A 381 -13.54 -22.15 -3.06
N ARG A 382 -13.13 -22.83 -4.14
CA ARG A 382 -14.05 -23.52 -5.05
C ARG A 382 -13.40 -24.66 -5.82
N GLU A 383 -14.24 -25.46 -6.48
CA GLU A 383 -13.77 -26.37 -7.52
C GLU A 383 -13.22 -25.58 -8.71
N CYS A 384 -12.11 -26.04 -9.27
CA CYS A 384 -11.51 -25.48 -10.48
C CYS A 384 -10.87 -26.57 -11.34
N THR A 385 -10.62 -26.23 -12.60
CA THR A 385 -9.97 -27.09 -13.58
C THR A 385 -8.53 -26.64 -13.78
N PHE A 386 -7.61 -27.59 -13.75
CA PHE A 386 -6.20 -27.36 -14.08
C PHE A 386 -5.79 -28.18 -15.30
N VAL A 387 -4.81 -27.67 -16.05
CA VAL A 387 -4.12 -28.42 -17.10
C VAL A 387 -2.84 -29.02 -16.51
N THR A 388 -2.71 -30.33 -16.61
CA THR A 388 -1.51 -31.09 -16.20
C THR A 388 -0.39 -30.90 -17.21
N THR A 389 0.85 -31.23 -16.81
CA THR A 389 2.02 -31.23 -17.71
C THR A 389 1.86 -32.16 -18.91
N SER A 390 0.99 -33.18 -18.84
CA SER A 390 0.64 -34.07 -19.96
C SER A 390 -0.42 -33.51 -20.91
N GLY A 391 -0.96 -32.31 -20.62
CA GLY A 391 -2.03 -31.67 -21.39
C GLY A 391 -3.44 -32.13 -21.00
N ARG A 392 -3.59 -33.05 -20.03
CA ARG A 392 -4.91 -33.48 -19.54
C ARG A 392 -5.51 -32.42 -18.62
N ARG A 393 -6.82 -32.24 -18.71
CA ARG A 393 -7.59 -31.41 -17.77
C ARG A 393 -8.02 -32.25 -16.57
N ILE A 394 -7.70 -31.80 -15.37
CA ILE A 394 -8.17 -32.40 -14.11
C ILE A 394 -9.04 -31.40 -13.37
N ARG A 395 -10.07 -31.90 -12.68
CA ARG A 395 -10.86 -31.08 -11.76
C ARG A 395 -10.35 -31.30 -10.35
N VAL A 396 -10.07 -30.20 -9.66
CA VAL A 396 -9.65 -30.18 -8.26
C VAL A 396 -10.84 -29.65 -7.47
N PRO A 397 -11.49 -30.47 -6.62
CA PRO A 397 -12.53 -29.98 -5.73
C PRO A 397 -11.95 -28.95 -4.75
N ALA A 398 -12.83 -28.12 -4.16
CA ALA A 398 -12.40 -27.11 -3.19
C ALA A 398 -11.52 -27.71 -2.07
N GLN A 399 -10.40 -27.04 -1.80
CA GLN A 399 -9.36 -27.40 -0.84
C GLN A 399 -9.32 -26.35 0.28
N SER A 400 -10.43 -26.17 1.00
CA SER A 400 -10.58 -25.09 1.98
C SER A 400 -9.61 -25.14 3.17
N SER A 401 -8.98 -26.30 3.41
CA SER A 401 -7.97 -26.52 4.46
C SER A 401 -6.60 -26.85 3.90
N LEU A 402 -6.28 -26.38 2.69
CA LEU A 402 -5.03 -26.72 1.97
C LEU A 402 -3.80 -26.40 2.82
N SER A 403 -2.99 -27.42 3.11
CA SER A 403 -1.78 -27.28 3.90
C SER A 403 -0.52 -27.60 3.07
N PRO A 404 0.68 -27.22 3.55
CA PRO A 404 1.94 -27.60 2.90
C PRO A 404 2.10 -29.11 2.66
N SER A 405 1.54 -29.98 3.50
CA SER A 405 1.63 -31.45 3.34
C SER A 405 0.72 -32.00 2.23
N ASP A 406 -0.29 -31.23 1.82
CA ASP A 406 -1.26 -31.66 0.80
C ASP A 406 -0.73 -31.48 -0.62
N VAL A 407 0.33 -30.69 -0.78
CA VAL A 407 0.91 -30.35 -2.07
C VAL A 407 2.39 -30.68 -2.17
N THR A 408 2.87 -30.82 -3.40
CA THR A 408 4.30 -30.73 -3.72
C THR A 408 4.48 -29.59 -4.70
N LEU A 409 5.26 -28.58 -4.33
CA LEU A 409 5.55 -27.43 -5.19
C LEU A 409 6.91 -27.59 -5.87
N ARG A 410 7.00 -27.12 -7.11
CA ARG A 410 8.25 -27.00 -7.87
C ARG A 410 8.24 -25.69 -8.64
N ILE A 411 9.38 -25.03 -8.69
CA ILE A 411 9.57 -23.82 -9.48
C ILE A 411 10.30 -24.19 -10.77
N GLU A 412 9.82 -23.65 -11.89
CA GLU A 412 10.41 -23.79 -13.22
C GLU A 412 10.56 -22.41 -13.86
N THR A 413 11.76 -22.11 -14.36
CA THR A 413 12.09 -20.86 -15.04
C THR A 413 13.36 -21.08 -15.87
N ASP A 414 13.44 -20.38 -17.00
CA ASP A 414 14.64 -20.35 -17.86
C ASP A 414 15.50 -19.11 -17.59
N ASP A 415 15.25 -18.40 -16.48
CA ASP A 415 15.97 -17.17 -16.14
C ASP A 415 17.47 -17.45 -15.90
N PRO A 416 18.39 -16.69 -16.55
CA PRO A 416 19.83 -16.89 -16.42
C PRO A 416 20.35 -16.80 -14.98
N PHE A 417 19.72 -15.99 -14.13
CA PHE A 417 20.08 -15.93 -12.71
C PHE A 417 19.82 -17.26 -12.03
N MET A 418 18.64 -17.84 -12.24
CA MET A 418 18.28 -19.13 -11.65
C MET A 418 19.08 -20.30 -12.23
N ALA A 419 19.54 -20.19 -13.49
CA ALA A 419 20.51 -21.13 -14.06
C ALA A 419 21.83 -21.15 -13.27
N LYS A 420 22.38 -19.98 -12.91
CA LYS A 420 23.56 -19.90 -12.01
C LYS A 420 23.27 -20.50 -10.64
N ILE A 421 22.11 -20.19 -10.05
CA ILE A 421 21.72 -20.74 -8.74
C ILE A 421 21.66 -22.28 -8.77
N ALA A 422 21.20 -22.87 -9.87
CA ALA A 422 21.11 -24.33 -10.01
C ALA A 422 22.48 -25.04 -10.03
N GLU A 423 23.57 -24.32 -10.30
CA GLU A 423 24.95 -24.83 -10.24
C GLU A 423 25.49 -24.88 -8.79
N ILE A 424 24.82 -24.24 -7.83
CA ILE A 424 25.24 -24.23 -6.43
C ILE A 424 24.97 -25.60 -5.79
N ASP A 425 26.04 -26.32 -5.46
CA ASP A 425 25.98 -27.65 -4.81
C ASP A 425 25.82 -27.58 -3.28
N SER A 426 26.13 -26.41 -2.71
CA SER A 426 26.07 -26.12 -1.28
C SER A 426 24.64 -25.83 -0.83
N ARG A 427 24.25 -26.31 0.35
CA ARG A 427 22.90 -26.09 0.93
C ARG A 427 22.91 -25.14 2.12
N TRP A 428 23.85 -24.21 2.14
CA TRP A 428 24.06 -23.28 3.25
C TRP A 428 22.76 -22.58 3.61
N TYR A 429 22.39 -22.67 4.88
CA TYR A 429 21.24 -21.97 5.42
C TYR A 429 21.66 -20.60 5.96
N ILE A 430 21.10 -19.55 5.36
CA ILE A 430 21.43 -18.16 5.64
C ILE A 430 20.33 -17.54 6.50
N ARG A 431 20.74 -16.85 7.56
CA ARG A 431 19.87 -16.12 8.49
C ARG A 431 20.63 -14.96 9.12
N PHE A 432 19.96 -14.07 9.82
CA PHE A 432 20.56 -12.87 10.42
C PHE A 432 20.46 -12.91 11.95
N SER A 433 21.35 -12.20 12.65
CA SER A 433 21.35 -12.16 14.12
C SER A 433 21.86 -10.81 14.64
N PRO A 434 21.24 -10.26 15.71
CA PRO A 434 21.81 -9.11 16.43
C PRO A 434 23.04 -9.52 17.26
N TYR A 435 23.26 -10.83 17.44
CA TYR A 435 24.26 -11.38 18.35
C TYR A 435 24.18 -10.72 19.74
N SER A 436 25.24 -10.05 20.17
CA SER A 436 25.32 -9.35 21.46
C SER A 436 25.29 -7.84 21.29
N ALA A 437 24.64 -7.33 20.23
CA ALA A 437 24.51 -5.89 19.97
C ALA A 437 23.87 -5.12 21.14
N ASP A 438 22.89 -5.73 21.82
CA ASP A 438 22.21 -5.13 22.97
C ASP A 438 22.88 -5.46 24.32
N ASN A 439 23.87 -6.37 24.33
CA ASN A 439 24.49 -6.91 25.54
C ASN A 439 25.90 -6.36 25.79
N GLY A 440 26.21 -5.17 25.28
CA GLY A 440 27.47 -4.46 25.57
C GLY A 440 28.73 -5.10 25.01
N HIS A 441 28.63 -6.01 24.02
CA HIS A 441 29.82 -6.56 23.38
C HIS A 441 30.62 -5.48 22.65
N ALA A 442 31.95 -5.57 22.70
CA ALA A 442 32.85 -4.56 22.16
C ALA A 442 32.56 -4.24 20.68
N TYR A 443 32.23 -5.27 19.89
CA TYR A 443 32.18 -5.18 18.43
C TYR A 443 30.79 -5.36 17.80
N TRP A 444 29.85 -6.12 18.38
CA TRP A 444 28.59 -6.46 17.70
C TRP A 444 27.65 -5.26 17.66
N ARG A 445 27.06 -4.95 16.51
CA ARG A 445 26.06 -3.87 16.34
C ARG A 445 24.91 -4.36 15.47
N HIS A 446 23.78 -3.67 15.54
CA HIS A 446 22.61 -4.00 14.72
C HIS A 446 22.91 -3.80 13.23
N MET A 447 22.52 -4.80 12.43
CA MET A 447 22.43 -4.68 10.98
C MET A 447 21.33 -3.68 10.61
N ASP A 448 21.49 -3.08 9.44
CA ASP A 448 20.44 -2.35 8.75
C ASP A 448 19.97 -3.16 7.52
N PRO A 449 18.81 -2.83 6.95
CA PRO A 449 18.26 -3.53 5.78
C PRO A 449 19.22 -3.59 4.58
N LEU A 450 19.99 -2.52 4.32
CA LEU A 450 20.95 -2.49 3.23
C LEU A 450 22.09 -3.49 3.45
N LEU A 451 22.61 -3.61 4.68
CA LEU A 451 23.59 -4.62 5.04
C LEU A 451 23.02 -6.05 4.91
N CYS A 452 21.73 -6.25 5.22
CA CYS A 452 21.08 -7.53 4.96
C CYS A 452 21.08 -7.88 3.46
N ARG A 453 20.75 -6.92 2.58
CA ARG A 453 20.81 -7.13 1.11
C ARG A 453 22.23 -7.46 0.62
N HIS A 454 23.25 -6.76 1.12
CA HIS A 454 24.65 -7.10 0.82
C HIS A 454 25.03 -8.50 1.33
N GLY A 455 24.56 -8.86 2.53
CA GLY A 455 24.76 -10.18 3.11
C GLY A 455 24.17 -11.31 2.25
N VAL A 456 22.97 -11.11 1.69
CA VAL A 456 22.35 -12.04 0.74
C VAL A 456 23.21 -12.20 -0.51
N ALA A 457 23.59 -11.09 -1.15
CA ALA A 457 24.43 -11.11 -2.36
C ALA A 457 25.78 -11.81 -2.12
N LEU A 458 26.42 -11.52 -0.99
CA LEU A 458 27.68 -12.12 -0.57
C LEU A 458 27.56 -13.64 -0.40
N ALA A 459 26.52 -14.11 0.30
CA ALA A 459 26.30 -15.53 0.52
C ALA A 459 26.05 -16.30 -0.78
N LEU A 460 25.25 -15.73 -1.69
CA LEU A 460 24.99 -16.31 -3.02
C LEU A 460 26.27 -16.39 -3.87
N ASN A 461 27.04 -15.30 -3.92
CA ASN A 461 28.27 -15.25 -4.70
C ASN A 461 29.33 -16.20 -4.17
N MET A 462 29.51 -16.28 -2.84
CA MET A 462 30.46 -17.22 -2.24
C MET A 462 30.08 -18.66 -2.54
N ALA A 463 28.81 -19.03 -2.31
CA ALA A 463 28.35 -20.38 -2.58
C ALA A 463 28.53 -20.75 -4.06
N TYR A 464 28.16 -19.87 -4.98
CA TYR A 464 28.35 -20.07 -6.42
C TYR A 464 29.83 -20.20 -6.80
N MET A 465 30.68 -19.29 -6.31
CA MET A 465 32.12 -19.34 -6.58
C MET A 465 32.71 -20.68 -6.16
N PHE A 466 32.42 -21.14 -4.94
CA PHE A 466 32.97 -22.39 -4.43
C PHE A 466 32.45 -23.64 -5.14
N SER A 467 31.24 -23.60 -5.70
CA SER A 467 30.71 -24.68 -6.54
C SER A 467 31.28 -24.69 -7.97
N SER A 468 31.97 -23.62 -8.40
CA SER A 468 32.42 -23.48 -9.78
C SER A 468 33.70 -24.27 -10.11
N ASP A 469 33.77 -24.79 -11.33
CA ASP A 469 35.00 -25.41 -11.87
C ASP A 469 36.19 -24.44 -11.89
N TYR A 470 35.91 -23.14 -12.04
CA TYR A 470 36.92 -22.09 -12.06
C TYR A 470 37.64 -21.98 -10.70
N PHE A 471 36.89 -21.97 -9.60
CA PHE A 471 37.47 -22.01 -8.27
C PHE A 471 38.18 -23.35 -8.01
N ASN A 472 37.57 -24.47 -8.41
CA ASN A 472 38.15 -25.79 -8.18
C ASN A 472 39.53 -25.95 -8.85
N THR A 473 39.66 -25.46 -10.09
CA THR A 473 40.93 -25.45 -10.82
C THR A 473 41.97 -24.55 -10.14
N ALA A 474 41.56 -23.36 -9.69
CA ALA A 474 42.46 -22.45 -8.98
C ALA A 474 42.90 -23.01 -7.62
N LEU A 475 42.03 -23.76 -6.94
CA LEU A 475 42.35 -24.43 -5.67
C LEU A 475 43.38 -25.55 -5.85
N ASP A 476 43.37 -26.28 -6.98
CA ASP A 476 44.34 -27.35 -7.23
C ASP A 476 45.80 -26.85 -7.30
N GLU A 477 46.01 -25.60 -7.71
CA GLU A 477 47.34 -24.95 -7.69
C GLU A 477 47.90 -24.77 -6.26
N TYR A 478 47.05 -24.95 -5.24
CA TYR A 478 47.39 -24.79 -3.83
C TYR A 478 47.59 -26.13 -3.10
N ASP A 479 47.65 -27.26 -3.83
CA ASP A 479 47.96 -28.56 -3.23
C ASP A 479 49.34 -28.56 -2.56
N GLY A 480 49.40 -29.06 -1.32
CA GLY A 480 50.60 -28.98 -0.49
C GLY A 480 50.96 -27.57 0.03
N ILE A 481 50.26 -26.51 -0.38
CA ILE A 481 50.52 -25.12 0.02
C ILE A 481 49.62 -24.69 1.19
N LEU A 482 48.34 -25.04 1.16
CA LEU A 482 47.44 -24.75 2.27
C LEU A 482 47.72 -25.68 3.45
N VAL A 483 47.80 -25.12 4.66
CA VAL A 483 48.13 -25.87 5.87
C VAL A 483 47.10 -25.67 6.97
N ASP A 484 46.85 -26.72 7.75
CA ASP A 484 45.91 -26.75 8.86
C ASP A 484 46.45 -26.03 10.11
N ASN A 485 45.72 -26.13 11.23
CA ASN A 485 46.08 -25.52 12.50
C ASN A 485 47.37 -26.09 13.13
N ALA A 486 47.81 -27.27 12.69
CA ALA A 486 49.04 -27.94 13.11
C ALA A 486 50.16 -27.82 12.06
N HIS A 487 49.98 -26.98 11.04
CA HIS A 487 50.88 -26.76 9.92
C HIS A 487 51.08 -27.99 9.01
N ASN A 488 50.15 -28.94 8.99
CA ASN A 488 50.16 -30.02 8.01
C ASN A 488 49.43 -29.61 6.74
N PRO A 489 49.86 -30.07 5.54
CA PRO A 489 49.12 -29.85 4.31
C PRO A 489 47.65 -30.26 4.39
N ILE A 490 46.75 -29.39 3.92
CA ILE A 490 45.31 -29.65 3.85
C ILE A 490 44.99 -30.53 2.65
N ASN A 491 44.18 -31.57 2.86
CA ASN A 491 43.59 -32.32 1.77
C ASN A 491 42.49 -31.47 1.10
N LEU A 492 42.71 -31.11 -0.17
CA LEU A 492 41.81 -30.22 -0.91
C LEU A 492 40.42 -30.82 -1.18
N ASP A 493 40.32 -32.13 -1.39
CA ASP A 493 39.02 -32.80 -1.60
C ASP A 493 38.19 -32.84 -0.32
N ALA A 494 38.86 -33.02 0.83
CA ALA A 494 38.24 -32.88 2.13
C ALA A 494 37.76 -31.43 2.36
N LEU A 495 38.57 -30.43 1.96
CA LEU A 495 38.19 -29.01 2.05
C LEU A 495 36.97 -28.69 1.18
N ARG A 496 36.94 -29.12 -0.10
CA ARG A 496 35.77 -28.98 -0.98
C ARG A 496 34.52 -29.60 -0.37
N THR A 497 34.66 -30.83 0.15
CA THR A 497 33.56 -31.52 0.83
C THR A 497 33.09 -30.76 2.06
N HIS A 498 34.01 -30.17 2.81
CA HIS A 498 33.69 -29.39 4.02
C HIS A 498 32.95 -28.09 3.69
N ILE A 499 33.40 -27.35 2.67
CA ILE A 499 32.75 -26.15 2.14
C ILE A 499 31.32 -26.50 1.69
N ARG A 500 31.17 -27.53 0.85
CA ARG A 500 29.88 -27.98 0.32
C ARG A 500 28.89 -28.37 1.42
N ASN A 501 29.38 -29.07 2.44
CA ASN A 501 28.56 -29.60 3.53
C ASN A 501 28.42 -28.62 4.71
N HIS A 502 28.96 -27.41 4.62
CA HIS A 502 28.85 -26.41 5.70
C HIS A 502 27.37 -26.09 5.99
N GLY A 503 27.03 -25.92 7.27
CA GLY A 503 25.63 -25.73 7.70
C GLY A 503 25.01 -24.40 7.23
N GLY A 504 25.84 -23.40 6.99
CA GLY A 504 25.46 -22.07 6.51
C GLY A 504 25.99 -20.96 7.41
N LEU A 505 25.55 -19.72 7.15
CA LEU A 505 26.07 -18.52 7.79
C LEU A 505 24.95 -17.77 8.50
N VAL A 506 25.22 -17.38 9.74
CA VAL A 506 24.42 -16.42 10.49
C VAL A 506 25.09 -15.08 10.34
N LEU A 507 24.47 -14.20 9.57
CA LEU A 507 25.01 -12.91 9.20
C LEU A 507 24.79 -11.90 10.34
N GLY A 508 25.83 -11.12 10.63
CA GLY A 508 25.78 -10.04 11.61
C GLY A 508 26.66 -8.86 11.20
N ARG A 509 26.62 -7.80 12.01
CA ARG A 509 27.43 -6.60 11.82
C ARG A 509 28.37 -6.38 12.99
N VAL A 510 29.61 -6.04 12.67
CA VAL A 510 30.64 -5.68 13.65
C VAL A 510 31.20 -4.28 13.41
N VAL A 511 31.72 -3.65 14.46
CA VAL A 511 32.48 -2.39 14.42
C VAL A 511 33.80 -2.57 15.15
N GLY A 512 34.82 -1.76 14.82
CA GLY A 512 36.15 -1.81 15.44
C GLY A 512 37.06 -2.95 14.94
N VAL A 513 36.51 -3.94 14.24
CA VAL A 513 37.22 -5.03 13.55
C VAL A 513 36.66 -5.21 12.14
N GLY A 514 37.39 -5.92 11.26
CA GLY A 514 36.94 -6.21 9.89
C GLY A 514 35.83 -7.29 9.84
N GLY A 515 35.89 -8.26 10.75
CA GLY A 515 34.93 -9.34 10.84
C GLY A 515 35.05 -10.14 12.14
N LEU A 516 34.10 -11.06 12.35
CA LEU A 516 34.11 -12.08 13.40
C LEU A 516 33.45 -13.36 12.85
N GLY A 517 34.25 -14.41 12.66
CA GLY A 517 33.84 -15.70 12.12
C GLY A 517 34.07 -16.87 13.07
N GLY A 518 33.29 -17.95 12.91
CA GLY A 518 33.51 -19.21 13.61
C GLY A 518 32.30 -20.14 13.61
N GLY A 519 32.46 -21.37 13.13
CA GLY A 519 31.33 -22.26 12.87
C GLY A 519 30.31 -21.59 11.93
N THR A 520 29.06 -21.40 12.39
CA THR A 520 28.06 -20.66 11.60
C THR A 520 28.04 -19.16 11.88
N THR A 521 28.84 -18.64 12.81
CA THR A 521 28.88 -17.21 13.14
C THR A 521 29.63 -16.45 12.06
N TYR A 522 29.02 -15.40 11.48
CA TYR A 522 29.63 -14.65 10.40
C TYR A 522 29.24 -13.16 10.45
N GLY A 523 30.08 -12.36 11.11
CA GLY A 523 29.93 -10.91 11.18
C GLY A 523 30.95 -10.19 10.33
N LEU A 524 30.54 -9.14 9.62
CA LEU A 524 31.45 -8.24 8.90
C LEU A 524 31.15 -6.78 9.24
N ALA A 525 32.17 -5.93 9.08
CA ALA A 525 31.96 -4.48 9.14
C ALA A 525 31.28 -3.95 7.87
N ASP A 526 30.64 -2.79 7.98
CA ASP A 526 29.85 -2.18 6.90
C ASP A 526 30.67 -2.00 5.61
N TYR A 527 31.92 -1.53 5.74
CA TYR A 527 32.82 -1.36 4.60
C TYR A 527 33.32 -2.71 4.04
N CYS A 528 33.28 -3.79 4.81
CA CYS A 528 33.58 -5.13 4.32
C CYS A 528 32.41 -5.64 3.47
N TYR A 529 31.16 -5.53 3.93
CA TYR A 529 29.98 -5.90 3.13
C TYR A 529 29.91 -5.13 1.80
N LYS A 530 30.26 -3.84 1.81
CA LYS A 530 30.18 -2.97 0.62
C LYS A 530 31.45 -3.03 -0.26
N GLY A 531 32.58 -3.43 0.30
CA GLY A 531 33.90 -3.36 -0.34
C GLY A 531 34.34 -4.62 -1.08
N VAL A 532 33.52 -5.68 -1.07
CA VAL A 532 33.89 -6.99 -1.63
C VAL A 532 33.76 -7.08 -3.15
N TYR A 533 32.85 -6.31 -3.75
CA TYR A 533 32.58 -6.32 -5.19
C TYR A 533 33.80 -5.89 -6.00
N PHE A 534 33.93 -6.39 -7.23
CA PHE A 534 35.07 -6.06 -8.09
C PHE A 534 35.14 -4.55 -8.39
N ASP A 535 33.97 -3.91 -8.54
CA ASP A 535 33.78 -2.49 -8.85
C ASP A 535 33.79 -1.56 -7.63
N ALA A 536 33.93 -2.11 -6.41
CA ALA A 536 34.15 -1.32 -5.21
C ALA A 536 35.56 -0.73 -5.12
N THR A 537 36.44 -1.07 -6.07
CA THR A 537 37.81 -0.56 -6.20
C THR A 537 38.11 -0.17 -7.65
N PRO A 538 39.03 0.80 -7.91
CA PRO A 538 39.43 1.16 -9.27
C PRO A 538 39.88 -0.06 -10.11
N ALA A 539 39.63 -0.02 -11.42
CA ALA A 539 40.05 -1.07 -12.33
C ALA A 539 41.57 -1.34 -12.23
N GLY A 540 41.96 -2.62 -12.20
CA GLY A 540 43.36 -3.04 -12.04
C GLY A 540 43.91 -2.97 -10.61
N SER A 541 43.08 -2.59 -9.61
CA SER A 541 43.47 -2.68 -8.20
C SER A 541 43.77 -4.12 -7.79
N ASN A 542 44.64 -4.30 -6.80
CA ASN A 542 44.92 -5.62 -6.23
C ASN A 542 43.60 -6.28 -5.75
N PRO A 543 43.26 -7.48 -6.25
CA PRO A 543 42.08 -8.22 -5.81
C PRO A 543 42.06 -8.48 -4.31
N HIS A 544 43.21 -8.74 -3.68
CA HIS A 544 43.32 -8.99 -2.24
C HIS A 544 43.43 -7.67 -1.45
N ASN A 545 42.29 -6.99 -1.30
CA ASN A 545 42.15 -5.81 -0.45
C ASN A 545 41.60 -6.19 0.94
N TYR A 546 41.60 -5.24 1.87
CA TYR A 546 41.19 -5.52 3.25
C TYR A 546 39.73 -6.02 3.40
N PRO A 547 38.70 -5.45 2.73
CA PRO A 547 37.35 -6.01 2.71
C PRO A 547 37.27 -7.50 2.34
N ARG A 548 37.91 -7.90 1.23
CA ARG A 548 37.87 -9.29 0.73
C ARG A 548 38.74 -10.21 1.57
N GLN A 549 39.87 -9.71 2.07
CA GLN A 549 40.69 -10.41 3.04
C GLN A 549 39.86 -10.75 4.28
N ALA A 550 39.19 -9.78 4.90
CA ALA A 550 38.33 -9.99 6.06
C ALA A 550 37.22 -11.01 5.74
N MET A 551 36.52 -10.85 4.61
CA MET A 551 35.46 -11.76 4.17
C MET A 551 35.91 -13.24 4.16
N PHE A 552 37.04 -13.53 3.53
CA PHE A 552 37.55 -14.90 3.41
C PHE A 552 38.32 -15.39 4.63
N HIS A 553 38.91 -14.48 5.41
CA HIS A 553 39.51 -14.78 6.72
C HIS A 553 38.45 -15.31 7.68
N GLU A 554 37.34 -14.58 7.84
CA GLU A 554 36.24 -15.03 8.72
C GLU A 554 35.60 -16.33 8.22
N TYR A 555 35.56 -16.54 6.91
CA TYR A 555 35.09 -17.80 6.37
C TYR A 555 36.05 -18.96 6.65
N GLY A 556 37.37 -18.70 6.68
CA GLY A 556 38.36 -19.66 7.16
C GLY A 556 38.09 -20.11 8.60
N HIS A 557 37.70 -19.18 9.48
CA HIS A 557 37.23 -19.52 10.83
C HIS A 557 35.94 -20.34 10.84
N CYS A 558 35.01 -20.07 9.93
CA CYS A 558 33.79 -20.87 9.78
C CYS A 558 34.08 -22.34 9.43
N LEU A 559 35.15 -22.57 8.65
CA LEU A 559 35.63 -23.90 8.29
C LEU A 559 36.50 -24.58 9.39
N GLY A 560 36.62 -23.98 10.58
CA GLY A 560 37.33 -24.58 11.72
C GLY A 560 38.83 -24.29 11.78
N TYR A 561 39.35 -23.41 10.92
CA TYR A 561 40.75 -22.99 10.97
C TYR A 561 40.94 -21.82 11.93
N ASN A 562 42.06 -21.80 12.64
CA ASN A 562 42.43 -20.73 13.57
C ASN A 562 43.66 -19.96 13.06
N HIS A 563 44.07 -18.94 13.81
CA HIS A 563 45.20 -18.06 13.45
C HIS A 563 46.56 -18.76 13.23
N SER A 564 46.71 -20.03 13.59
CA SER A 564 47.91 -20.82 13.27
C SER A 564 47.90 -21.36 11.83
N SER A 565 46.76 -21.36 11.14
CA SER A 565 46.60 -21.84 9.76
C SER A 565 46.70 -20.70 8.73
N ASN A 566 47.21 -21.03 7.53
CA ASN A 566 47.18 -20.12 6.38
C ASN A 566 45.83 -20.01 5.65
N MET A 567 44.81 -20.66 6.22
CA MET A 567 43.40 -20.42 5.91
C MET A 567 42.89 -19.11 6.52
N THR A 568 43.56 -18.59 7.55
CA THR A 568 43.20 -17.29 8.18
C THR A 568 44.35 -16.28 8.08
N TYR A 569 45.60 -16.68 8.35
CA TYR A 569 46.77 -15.77 8.26
C TYR A 569 47.91 -16.38 7.44
N GLY A 570 48.47 -15.63 6.48
CA GLY A 570 49.62 -16.08 5.68
C GLY A 570 49.46 -15.89 4.17
N ASP A 571 48.48 -15.11 3.73
CA ASP A 571 48.30 -14.66 2.34
C ASP A 571 48.23 -15.81 1.31
N LYS A 572 47.60 -16.93 1.69
CA LYS A 572 47.31 -18.06 0.79
C LYS A 572 45.82 -18.15 0.46
N TRP A 573 45.02 -18.68 1.37
CA TRP A 573 43.58 -18.87 1.17
C TRP A 573 42.84 -17.59 0.80
N THR A 574 43.06 -16.52 1.56
CA THR A 574 42.38 -15.23 1.35
C THR A 574 42.77 -14.60 0.01
N VAL A 575 44.03 -14.77 -0.43
CA VAL A 575 44.51 -14.30 -1.73
C VAL A 575 43.88 -15.08 -2.87
N LEU A 576 43.88 -16.42 -2.78
CA LEU A 576 43.23 -17.30 -3.75
C LEU A 576 41.77 -16.90 -3.95
N CYS A 577 41.02 -16.85 -2.84
CA CYS A 577 39.59 -16.58 -2.88
C CYS A 577 39.29 -15.17 -3.38
N ALA A 578 40.03 -14.15 -2.92
CA ALA A 578 39.84 -12.77 -3.36
C ALA A 578 40.14 -12.59 -4.86
N LYS A 579 41.19 -13.24 -5.36
CA LYS A 579 41.54 -13.23 -6.78
C LYS A 579 40.40 -13.82 -7.62
N VAL A 580 39.99 -15.05 -7.31
CA VAL A 580 38.93 -15.76 -8.04
C VAL A 580 37.61 -14.99 -8.00
N PHE A 581 37.22 -14.47 -6.83
CA PHE A 581 35.99 -13.71 -6.66
C PHE A 581 35.95 -12.45 -7.53
N VAL A 582 37.05 -11.69 -7.56
CA VAL A 582 37.15 -10.47 -8.38
C VAL A 582 37.20 -10.81 -9.87
N GLU A 583 37.94 -11.83 -10.28
CA GLU A 583 38.02 -12.27 -11.68
C GLU A 583 36.66 -12.73 -12.20
N MET A 584 35.91 -13.50 -11.40
CA MET A 584 34.55 -13.92 -11.75
C MET A 584 33.57 -12.75 -11.80
N GLY A 585 33.62 -11.83 -10.82
CA GLY A 585 32.78 -10.65 -10.79
C GLY A 585 33.02 -9.72 -11.98
N ALA A 586 34.28 -9.43 -12.28
CA ALA A 586 34.67 -8.60 -13.43
C ALA A 586 34.28 -9.22 -14.78
N ALA A 587 34.20 -10.55 -14.85
CA ALA A 587 33.75 -11.29 -16.02
C ALA A 587 32.22 -11.49 -16.09
N GLY A 588 31.43 -10.94 -15.15
CA GLY A 588 29.97 -11.10 -15.12
C GLY A 588 29.49 -12.51 -14.75
N LYS A 589 30.37 -13.35 -14.20
CA LYS A 589 30.10 -14.77 -13.93
C LYS A 589 29.37 -14.99 -12.61
N LEU A 590 29.54 -14.11 -11.61
CA LEU A 590 28.85 -14.26 -10.33
C LEU A 590 27.34 -14.02 -10.48
N PRO A 591 26.50 -14.55 -9.57
CA PRO A 591 25.07 -14.24 -9.51
C PRO A 591 24.81 -12.73 -9.36
N VAL A 592 25.59 -12.05 -8.52
CA VAL A 592 25.52 -10.59 -8.30
C VAL A 592 26.91 -10.01 -8.53
N ASN A 593 27.11 -9.18 -9.56
CA ASN A 593 28.47 -8.79 -9.95
C ASN A 593 28.86 -7.43 -9.40
N SER A 594 27.94 -6.47 -9.44
CA SER A 594 28.19 -5.09 -9.06
C SER A 594 27.61 -4.72 -7.71
N ARG A 595 28.28 -3.81 -7.01
CA ARG A 595 27.72 -3.14 -5.83
C ARG A 595 26.40 -2.42 -6.14
N LEU A 596 26.29 -1.85 -7.34
CA LEU A 596 25.11 -1.08 -7.76
C LEU A 596 23.86 -1.95 -7.90
N GLU A 597 23.99 -3.23 -8.26
CA GLU A 597 22.85 -4.17 -8.33
C GLU A 597 22.10 -4.26 -6.99
N VAL A 598 22.80 -4.02 -5.88
CA VAL A 598 22.21 -4.02 -4.53
C VAL A 598 21.76 -2.61 -4.11
N GLU A 599 22.62 -1.61 -4.32
CA GLU A 599 22.40 -0.24 -3.81
C GLU A 599 21.43 0.60 -4.65
N SER A 600 21.19 0.25 -5.92
CA SER A 600 20.25 0.99 -6.79
C SER A 600 18.79 0.63 -6.55
N LEU A 601 18.52 -0.42 -5.78
CA LEU A 601 17.17 -0.85 -5.45
C LEU A 601 16.51 0.14 -4.48
N PRO A 602 15.20 0.41 -4.61
CA PRO A 602 14.48 1.21 -3.63
C PRO A 602 14.75 0.70 -2.21
N LEU A 603 15.18 1.61 -1.34
CA LEU A 603 15.39 1.36 0.09
C LEU A 603 14.18 1.88 0.83
#